data_AF-A0A9D4JSC1-F1
#
_entry.id   AF-A0A9D4JSC1-F1
#
_cell.length_a   1.000
_cell.length_b   1.000
_cell.length_c   1.000
_cell.angle_alpha   90.00
_cell.angle_beta   90.00
_cell.angle_gamma   90.00
#
_symmetry.space_group_name_H-M   'P 1'
#
loop_
_entity.id
_entity.type
_entity.pdbx_description
1 polymer ?
#
loop_
_entity_poly.entity_id
_entity_poly.type
_entity_poly.pdbx_seq_one_letter_code
_entity_poly.pdbx_strand_id
1 'polypeptide(L)'
;AHLSEELKIAIIQTLRTLVKNAECSVVQQLYGVMCLPLLGHSVSLLLNIAEMERARNLRILAMECLLDFSQADSKLSACMKADIGNMYASFLPGISVTLCKIITGDTKQGYAVTSKAIYVWMRIVSLVMDDRLLEIYRNKQNSKSQQQKQLDERLAGLVVTRDNGWLASTSDNLCILVKQVTNVRSHCNWRVRLGLVECAEHLLLHCNR
;
A
#
# COMPACT_ATOMS: atom_id res chain seq x y z
N ALA A 1 7.93 22.50 -16.26
CA ALA A 1 6.88 22.27 -17.27
C ALA A 1 5.86 21.29 -16.71
N HIS A 2 4.57 21.63 -16.69
CA HIS A 2 3.53 20.67 -16.27
C HIS A 2 3.42 19.58 -17.36
N LEU A 3 3.66 18.33 -16.97
CA LEU A 3 3.51 17.19 -17.87
C LEU A 3 2.03 17.02 -18.26
N SER A 4 1.75 16.75 -19.55
CA SER A 4 0.38 16.47 -20.02
C SER A 4 -0.23 15.28 -19.27
N GLU A 5 -1.53 15.32 -18.99
CA GLU A 5 -2.26 14.21 -18.35
C GLU A 5 -2.17 12.92 -19.19
N GLU A 6 -2.24 13.03 -20.52
CA GLU A 6 -2.09 11.89 -21.43
C GLU A 6 -0.73 11.20 -21.28
N LEU A 7 0.34 12.00 -21.12
CA LEU A 7 1.67 11.45 -20.91
C LEU A 7 1.79 10.77 -19.54
N LYS A 8 1.19 11.33 -18.49
CA LYS A 8 1.11 10.67 -17.17
C LYS A 8 0.38 9.35 -17.25
N ILE A 9 -0.75 9.29 -17.98
CA ILE A 9 -1.50 8.05 -18.20
C ILE A 9 -0.61 6.99 -18.86
N ALA A 10 0.04 7.34 -19.97
CA ALA A 10 0.92 6.42 -20.70
C ALA A 10 2.07 5.89 -19.82
N ILE A 11 2.70 6.77 -19.03
CA ILE A 11 3.77 6.39 -18.10
C ILE A 11 3.24 5.41 -17.05
N ILE A 12 2.11 5.73 -16.40
CA ILE A 12 1.58 4.86 -15.34
C ILE A 12 1.13 3.51 -15.93
N GLN A 13 0.49 3.48 -17.09
CA GLN A 13 0.13 2.22 -17.77
C GLN A 13 1.35 1.37 -18.09
N THR A 14 2.43 2.00 -18.53
CA THR A 14 3.71 1.32 -18.80
C THR A 14 4.28 0.72 -17.51
N LEU A 15 4.34 1.50 -16.43
CA LEU A 15 4.82 1.05 -15.13
C LEU A 15 4.01 -0.14 -14.62
N ARG A 16 2.67 -0.07 -14.69
CA ARG A 16 1.78 -1.17 -14.32
C ARG A 16 2.08 -2.43 -15.12
N THR A 17 2.26 -2.29 -16.43
CA THR A 17 2.56 -3.42 -17.31
C THR A 17 3.89 -4.06 -16.95
N LEU A 18 4.92 -3.26 -16.70
CA LEU A 18 6.23 -3.75 -16.27
C LEU A 18 6.16 -4.48 -14.93
N VAL A 19 5.54 -3.88 -13.91
CA VAL A 19 5.46 -4.44 -12.56
C VAL A 19 4.63 -5.74 -12.51
N LYS A 20 3.53 -5.81 -13.26
CA LYS A 20 2.67 -7.00 -13.30
C LYS A 20 3.27 -8.18 -14.04
N ASN A 21 4.16 -7.91 -15.00
CA ASN A 21 4.81 -8.93 -15.82
C ASN A 21 6.27 -9.16 -15.44
N ALA A 22 6.77 -8.50 -14.39
CA ALA A 22 8.11 -8.70 -13.90
C ALA A 22 8.30 -10.13 -13.40
N GLU A 23 9.44 -10.73 -13.72
CA GLU A 23 9.82 -12.03 -13.18
C GLU A 23 9.97 -11.97 -11.65
N CYS A 24 9.75 -13.11 -11.00
CA CYS A 24 9.85 -13.26 -9.55
C CYS A 24 11.20 -12.74 -8.99
N SER A 25 12.30 -12.99 -9.71
CA SER A 25 13.65 -12.51 -9.39
C SER A 25 13.75 -10.98 -9.39
N VAL A 26 13.17 -10.33 -10.40
CA VAL A 26 13.13 -8.86 -10.54
C VAL A 26 12.27 -8.24 -9.45
N VAL A 27 11.09 -8.83 -9.18
CA VAL A 27 10.23 -8.45 -8.05
C VAL A 27 11.03 -8.51 -6.75
N GLN A 28 11.70 -9.62 -6.46
CA GLN A 28 12.49 -9.77 -5.24
C GLN A 28 13.61 -8.70 -5.11
N GLN A 29 14.25 -8.32 -6.20
CA GLN A 29 15.25 -7.24 -6.21
C GLN A 29 14.62 -5.86 -5.96
N LEU A 30 13.46 -5.58 -6.57
CA LEU A 30 12.75 -4.32 -6.42
C LEU A 30 12.32 -4.03 -4.97
N TYR A 31 11.98 -5.08 -4.21
CA TYR A 31 11.67 -4.96 -2.78
C TYR A 31 12.88 -5.26 -1.88
N GLY A 32 14.09 -5.20 -2.43
CA GLY A 32 15.33 -5.15 -1.64
C GLY A 32 15.54 -3.77 -1.01
N VAL A 33 16.31 -3.73 0.09
CA VAL A 33 16.55 -2.49 0.85
C VAL A 33 17.22 -1.39 0.00
N MET A 34 18.06 -1.77 -0.97
CA MET A 34 18.71 -0.83 -1.89
C MET A 34 17.70 -0.04 -2.76
N CYS A 35 16.55 -0.64 -3.06
CA CYS A 35 15.51 -0.01 -3.87
C CYS A 35 14.47 0.75 -3.02
N LEU A 36 14.58 0.72 -1.68
CA LEU A 36 13.62 1.38 -0.79
C LEU A 36 13.42 2.88 -1.09
N PRO A 37 14.48 3.70 -1.33
CA PRO A 37 14.28 5.10 -1.67
C PRO A 37 13.52 5.31 -2.99
N LEU A 38 13.83 4.48 -4.00
CA LEU A 38 13.16 4.52 -5.31
C LEU A 38 11.68 4.11 -5.17
N LEU A 39 11.42 3.07 -4.39
CA LEU A 39 10.08 2.58 -4.10
C LEU A 39 9.27 3.64 -3.34
N GLY A 40 9.87 4.27 -2.33
CA GLY A 40 9.24 5.34 -1.55
C GLY A 40 8.94 6.58 -2.40
N HIS A 41 9.84 6.95 -3.31
CA HIS A 41 9.58 8.02 -4.27
C HIS A 41 8.41 7.68 -5.20
N SER A 42 8.39 6.46 -5.73
CA SER A 42 7.31 5.99 -6.61
C SER A 42 5.96 5.98 -5.89
N VAL A 43 5.91 5.47 -4.66
CA VAL A 43 4.71 5.50 -3.81
C VAL A 43 4.26 6.93 -3.57
N SER A 44 5.17 7.83 -3.19
CA SER A 44 4.84 9.24 -2.92
C SER A 44 4.30 9.95 -4.16
N LEU A 45 4.88 9.71 -5.33
CA LEU A 45 4.44 10.27 -6.60
C LEU A 45 3.03 9.75 -6.97
N LEU A 46 2.79 8.45 -6.86
CA LEU A 46 1.48 7.85 -7.15
C LEU A 46 0.40 8.35 -6.19
N LEU A 47 0.73 8.50 -4.90
CA LEU A 47 -0.18 9.10 -3.91
C LEU A 47 -0.49 10.55 -4.25
N ASN A 48 0.52 11.34 -4.64
CA ASN A 48 0.33 12.73 -5.03
C ASN A 48 -0.59 12.84 -6.26
N ILE A 49 -0.40 11.99 -7.28
CA ILE A 49 -1.26 11.94 -8.46
C ILE A 49 -2.69 11.52 -8.08
N ALA A 50 -2.84 10.52 -7.21
CA ALA A 50 -4.14 10.07 -6.73
C ALA A 50 -4.89 11.12 -5.90
N GLU A 51 -4.18 11.96 -5.16
CA GLU A 51 -4.77 13.01 -4.31
C GLU A 51 -5.09 14.29 -5.10
N MET A 52 -4.15 14.76 -5.94
CA MET A 52 -4.15 16.13 -6.46
C MET A 52 -4.65 16.28 -7.90
N GLU A 53 -4.58 15.25 -8.74
CA GLU A 53 -5.02 15.37 -10.13
C GLU A 53 -6.52 15.57 -10.24
N ARG A 54 -6.96 16.29 -11.29
CA ARG A 54 -8.39 16.53 -11.53
C ARG A 54 -9.05 15.36 -12.27
N ALA A 55 -8.33 14.77 -13.21
CA ALA A 55 -8.81 13.70 -14.06
C ALA A 55 -9.05 12.40 -13.26
N ARG A 56 -10.32 12.01 -13.10
CA ARG A 56 -10.73 10.85 -12.29
C ARG A 56 -10.07 9.54 -12.76
N ASN A 57 -9.96 9.35 -14.07
CA ASN A 57 -9.28 8.20 -14.68
C ASN A 57 -7.80 8.13 -14.27
N LEU A 58 -7.08 9.26 -14.30
CA LEU A 58 -5.68 9.32 -13.90
C LEU A 58 -5.50 9.03 -12.40
N ARG A 59 -6.37 9.58 -11.55
CA ARG A 59 -6.37 9.28 -10.11
C ARG A 59 -6.58 7.79 -9.83
N ILE A 60 -7.57 7.17 -10.49
CA ILE A 60 -7.85 5.74 -10.36
C ILE A 60 -6.65 4.92 -10.85
N LEU A 61 -6.09 5.28 -12.01
CA LEU A 61 -4.95 4.60 -12.60
C LEU A 61 -3.71 4.66 -11.69
N ALA A 62 -3.48 5.78 -11.02
CA ALA A 62 -2.41 5.93 -10.03
C ALA A 62 -2.60 5.02 -8.81
N MET A 63 -3.84 4.94 -8.28
CA MET A 63 -4.17 4.01 -7.19
C MET A 63 -4.03 2.54 -7.60
N GLU A 64 -4.41 2.20 -8.83
CA GLU A 64 -4.20 0.85 -9.36
C GLU A 64 -2.72 0.52 -9.55
N CYS A 65 -1.92 1.50 -9.98
CA CYS A 65 -0.48 1.34 -10.03
C CYS A 65 0.13 1.15 -8.64
N LEU A 66 -0.30 1.93 -7.66
CA LEU A 66 0.15 1.78 -6.27
C LEU A 66 -0.15 0.36 -5.74
N LEU A 67 -1.33 -0.17 -6.07
CA LEU A 67 -1.72 -1.54 -5.74
C LEU A 67 -0.85 -2.58 -6.46
N ASP A 68 -0.58 -2.42 -7.75
CA ASP A 68 0.31 -3.31 -8.50
C ASP A 68 1.73 -3.29 -7.90
N PHE A 69 2.24 -2.11 -7.53
CA PHE A 69 3.50 -1.95 -6.80
C PHE A 69 3.47 -2.60 -5.41
N SER A 70 2.32 -2.65 -4.72
CA SER A 70 2.24 -3.36 -3.44
C SER A 70 2.22 -4.87 -3.60
N GLN A 71 1.97 -5.39 -4.81
CA GLN A 71 1.80 -6.81 -5.09
C GLN A 71 0.72 -7.48 -4.21
N ALA A 72 -0.17 -6.70 -3.58
CA ALA A 72 -1.18 -7.23 -2.66
C ALA A 72 -2.11 -8.24 -3.35
N ASP A 73 -2.45 -7.97 -4.62
CA ASP A 73 -3.29 -8.81 -5.50
C ASP A 73 -2.52 -9.87 -6.29
N SER A 74 -1.19 -9.88 -6.19
CA SER A 74 -0.38 -10.85 -6.92
C SER A 74 -0.57 -12.27 -6.41
N LYS A 75 -0.24 -13.25 -7.26
CA LYS A 75 -0.18 -14.68 -6.91
C LYS A 75 1.19 -15.09 -6.31
N LEU A 76 1.96 -14.12 -5.81
CA LEU A 76 3.26 -14.40 -5.20
C LEU A 76 3.11 -15.25 -3.92
N SER A 77 4.17 -15.98 -3.60
CA SER A 77 4.22 -16.80 -2.38
C SER A 77 4.04 -15.96 -1.11
N ALA A 78 3.51 -16.57 -0.05
CA ALA A 78 3.36 -15.90 1.24
C ALA A 78 4.69 -15.39 1.81
N CYS A 79 5.80 -16.08 1.53
CA CYS A 79 7.15 -15.64 1.91
C CYS A 79 7.52 -14.31 1.22
N MET A 80 7.25 -14.18 -0.08
CA MET A 80 7.52 -12.91 -0.79
C MET A 80 6.58 -11.81 -0.31
N LYS A 81 5.29 -12.10 -0.13
CA LYS A 81 4.34 -11.10 0.41
C LYS A 81 4.76 -10.62 1.80
N ALA A 82 5.33 -11.49 2.63
CA ALA A 82 5.86 -11.13 3.94
C ALA A 82 7.05 -10.16 3.85
N ASP A 83 7.96 -10.36 2.89
CA ASP A 83 9.08 -9.43 2.63
C ASP A 83 8.55 -8.07 2.11
N ILE A 84 7.61 -8.09 1.16
CA ILE A 84 7.02 -6.87 0.59
C ILE A 84 6.27 -6.08 1.67
N GLY A 85 5.46 -6.76 2.49
CA GLY A 85 4.79 -6.13 3.62
C GLY A 85 5.76 -5.50 4.61
N ASN A 86 6.95 -6.08 4.79
CA ASN A 86 8.00 -5.47 5.61
C ASN A 86 8.51 -4.17 5.02
N MET A 87 8.75 -4.13 3.71
CA MET A 87 9.19 -2.91 3.02
C MET A 87 8.12 -1.83 3.01
N TYR A 88 6.86 -2.21 2.82
CA TYR A 88 5.73 -1.29 2.82
C TYR A 88 5.42 -0.69 4.19
N ALA A 89 5.92 -1.27 5.29
CA ALA A 89 5.81 -0.70 6.61
C ALA A 89 6.38 0.73 6.69
N SER A 90 7.49 1.00 6.00
CA SER A 90 8.09 2.34 5.92
C SER A 90 7.20 3.38 5.23
N PHE A 91 6.25 2.94 4.40
CA PHE A 91 5.37 3.84 3.62
C PHE A 91 3.93 3.86 4.14
N LEU A 92 3.57 2.92 5.02
CA LEU A 92 2.20 2.75 5.50
C LEU A 92 1.60 4.03 6.10
N PRO A 93 2.30 4.84 6.92
CA PRO A 93 1.72 6.07 7.46
C PRO A 93 1.28 7.04 6.37
N GLY A 94 2.13 7.26 5.34
CA GLY A 94 1.80 8.14 4.22
C GLY A 94 0.66 7.59 3.36
N ILE A 95 0.70 6.30 3.04
CA ILE A 95 -0.34 5.63 2.24
C ILE A 95 -1.69 5.69 2.95
N SER A 96 -1.75 5.26 4.20
CA SER A 96 -2.99 5.14 4.96
C SER A 96 -3.65 6.50 5.19
N VAL A 97 -2.88 7.55 5.49
CA VAL A 97 -3.40 8.91 5.67
C VAL A 97 -3.90 9.50 4.35
N THR A 98 -3.10 9.46 3.28
CA THR A 98 -3.51 10.04 1.98
C THR A 98 -4.72 9.33 1.40
N LEU A 99 -4.76 7.99 1.42
CA LEU A 99 -5.92 7.25 0.94
C LEU A 99 -7.15 7.49 1.84
N CYS A 100 -7.00 7.62 3.16
CA CYS A 100 -8.11 8.01 4.05
C CYS A 100 -8.70 9.38 3.66
N LYS A 101 -7.85 10.38 3.36
CA LYS A 101 -8.30 11.69 2.86
C LYS A 101 -9.07 11.58 1.56
N ILE A 102 -8.63 10.73 0.62
CA ILE A 102 -9.35 10.51 -0.64
C ILE A 102 -10.71 9.84 -0.35
N ILE A 103 -10.76 8.82 0.50
CA ILE A 103 -12.00 8.13 0.87
C ILE A 103 -13.03 9.10 1.48
N THR A 104 -12.57 9.98 2.36
CA THR A 104 -13.39 10.95 3.10
C THR A 104 -13.58 12.29 2.38
N GLY A 105 -13.03 12.44 1.16
CA GLY A 105 -13.11 13.66 0.36
C GLY A 105 -14.51 13.95 -0.20
N ASP A 106 -14.66 15.09 -0.87
CA ASP A 106 -15.94 15.55 -1.43
C ASP A 106 -16.54 14.53 -2.41
N THR A 107 -17.83 14.23 -2.24
CA THR A 107 -18.68 13.41 -3.12
C THR A 107 -18.56 13.74 -4.61
N LYS A 108 -18.23 14.99 -4.98
CA LYS A 108 -17.99 15.44 -6.37
C LYS A 108 -16.85 14.70 -7.07
N GLN A 109 -15.93 14.07 -6.33
CA GLN A 109 -14.86 13.25 -6.91
C GLN A 109 -15.40 12.01 -7.64
N GLY A 110 -16.64 11.61 -7.35
CA GLY A 110 -17.31 10.48 -7.97
C GLY A 110 -17.03 9.16 -7.23
N TYR A 111 -18.06 8.32 -7.14
CA TYR A 111 -18.02 7.08 -6.35
C TYR A 111 -16.89 6.11 -6.75
N ALA A 112 -16.47 6.13 -8.02
CA ALA A 112 -15.42 5.22 -8.52
C ALA A 112 -14.06 5.50 -7.89
N VAL A 113 -13.72 6.78 -7.67
CA VAL A 113 -12.49 7.19 -6.98
C VAL A 113 -12.53 6.72 -5.53
N THR A 114 -13.62 7.01 -4.82
CA THR A 114 -13.80 6.59 -3.42
C THR A 114 -13.76 5.07 -3.27
N SER A 115 -14.47 4.33 -4.12
CA SER A 115 -14.50 2.85 -4.06
C SER A 115 -13.11 2.25 -4.32
N LYS A 116 -12.38 2.81 -5.30
CA LYS A 116 -10.99 2.38 -5.56
C LYS A 116 -10.08 2.70 -4.38
N ALA A 117 -10.21 3.87 -3.78
CA ALA A 117 -9.40 4.26 -2.63
C ALA A 117 -9.65 3.34 -1.42
N ILE A 118 -10.91 2.98 -1.12
CA ILE A 118 -11.24 2.00 -0.07
C ILE A 118 -10.55 0.67 -0.34
N TYR A 119 -10.66 0.17 -1.57
CA TYR A 119 -10.06 -1.10 -1.96
C TYR A 119 -8.53 -1.08 -1.80
N VAL A 120 -7.85 -0.05 -2.31
CA VAL A 120 -6.37 0.04 -2.20
C VAL A 120 -5.94 0.24 -0.75
N TRP A 121 -6.67 1.05 0.03
CA TRP A 121 -6.39 1.25 1.45
C TRP A 121 -6.45 -0.08 2.21
N MET A 122 -7.54 -0.84 2.02
CA MET A 122 -7.73 -2.17 2.59
C MET A 122 -6.57 -3.10 2.24
N ARG A 123 -6.26 -3.26 0.95
CA ARG A 123 -5.26 -4.23 0.49
C ARG A 123 -3.86 -3.94 1.01
N ILE A 124 -3.46 -2.68 1.09
CA ILE A 124 -2.11 -2.32 1.56
C ILE A 124 -2.05 -2.40 3.09
N VAL A 125 -3.08 -1.94 3.80
CA VAL A 125 -3.12 -2.08 5.27
C VAL A 125 -3.04 -3.56 5.66
N SER A 126 -3.87 -4.41 5.04
CA SER A 126 -3.81 -5.86 5.29
C SER A 126 -2.47 -6.46 4.89
N LEU A 127 -1.86 -6.10 3.76
CA LEU A 127 -0.53 -6.60 3.39
C LEU A 127 0.53 -6.34 4.48
N VAL A 128 0.49 -5.18 5.13
CA VAL A 128 1.48 -4.78 6.14
C VAL A 128 1.16 -5.35 7.52
N MET A 129 -0.12 -5.38 7.89
CA MET A 129 -0.64 -5.74 9.21
C MET A 129 -1.19 -7.18 9.29
N ASP A 130 -1.06 -8.00 8.24
CA ASP A 130 -1.52 -9.38 8.25
C ASP A 130 -0.69 -10.24 9.23
N ASP A 131 -1.38 -10.85 10.19
CA ASP A 131 -0.77 -11.58 11.30
C ASP A 131 0.06 -12.78 10.82
N ARG A 132 -0.41 -13.47 9.77
CA ARG A 132 0.27 -14.62 9.18
C ARG A 132 1.53 -14.17 8.45
N LEU A 133 1.47 -13.08 7.69
CA LEU A 133 2.65 -12.53 7.00
C LEU A 133 3.70 -12.02 8.00
N LEU A 134 3.27 -11.39 9.09
CA LEU A 134 4.16 -10.97 10.18
C LEU A 134 4.89 -12.16 10.81
N GLU A 135 4.18 -13.27 11.07
CA GLU A 135 4.77 -14.48 11.62
C GLU A 135 5.77 -15.14 10.67
N ILE A 136 5.41 -15.27 9.38
CA ILE A 136 6.32 -15.80 8.34
C ILE A 136 7.61 -14.97 8.28
N TYR A 137 7.51 -13.65 8.33
CA TYR A 137 8.67 -12.76 8.30
C TYR A 137 9.56 -12.96 9.54
N ARG A 138 8.97 -13.03 10.74
CA ARG A 138 9.70 -13.24 12.01
C ARG A 138 10.45 -14.58 12.01
N ASN A 139 9.79 -15.66 11.60
CA ASN A 139 10.40 -17.00 11.54
C ASN A 139 11.59 -17.04 10.55
N LYS A 140 11.45 -16.34 9.42
CA LYS A 140 12.52 -16.20 8.42
C LYS A 140 13.71 -15.41 8.95
N GLN A 141 13.49 -14.33 9.69
CA GLN A 141 14.57 -13.55 10.29
C GLN A 141 15.34 -14.34 11.35
N ASN A 142 14.64 -15.10 12.22
CA ASN A 142 15.27 -15.96 13.22
C ASN A 142 16.14 -17.05 12.57
N SER A 143 15.74 -17.56 11.41
CA SER A 143 16.50 -18.57 10.64
C SER A 143 17.73 -17.99 9.93
N LYS A 144 17.77 -16.68 9.69
CA LYS A 144 18.90 -15.97 9.05
C LYS A 144 19.89 -15.48 10.10
N SER A 145 20.47 -16.40 10.85
CA SER A 145 21.61 -16.07 11.71
C SER A 145 22.86 -15.80 10.84
N GLN A 146 23.47 -14.63 11.00
CA GLN A 146 24.89 -14.29 10.69
C GLN A 146 25.39 -13.94 9.27
N GLN A 147 24.58 -13.77 8.22
CA GLN A 147 25.12 -13.32 6.91
C GLN A 147 24.36 -12.15 6.29
N GLN A 148 24.56 -10.92 6.78
CA GLN A 148 24.46 -9.69 5.97
C GLN A 148 25.08 -8.48 6.69
N LYS A 149 26.36 -8.55 7.07
CA LYS A 149 27.13 -7.39 7.55
C LYS A 149 27.71 -6.62 6.37
N GLN A 150 26.86 -5.87 5.68
CA GLN A 150 27.20 -4.65 4.93
C GLN A 150 25.90 -4.15 4.29
N LEU A 151 25.02 -3.60 5.11
CA LEU A 151 24.08 -2.60 4.62
C LEU A 151 24.71 -1.24 4.92
N ASP A 152 24.60 -0.30 3.98
CA ASP A 152 24.86 1.10 4.28
C ASP A 152 24.00 1.50 5.49
N GLU A 153 24.63 1.92 6.58
CA GLU A 153 23.95 2.30 7.84
C GLU A 153 22.83 3.32 7.60
N ARG A 154 23.01 4.17 6.58
CA ARG A 154 22.01 5.16 6.13
C ARG A 154 20.73 4.54 5.58
N LEU A 155 20.83 3.42 4.86
CA LEU A 155 19.67 2.71 4.31
C LEU A 155 18.99 1.84 5.37
N ALA A 156 19.78 1.28 6.30
CA ALA A 156 19.24 0.53 7.43
C ALA A 156 18.32 1.40 8.31
N GLY A 157 18.66 2.67 8.52
CA GLY A 157 17.83 3.62 9.26
C GLY A 157 16.49 3.99 8.61
N LEU A 158 16.29 3.68 7.32
CA LEU A 158 15.02 3.92 6.61
C LEU A 158 14.04 2.75 6.73
N VAL A 159 14.52 1.55 7.07
CA VAL A 159 13.70 0.36 7.19
C VAL A 159 13.00 0.36 8.54
N VAL A 160 11.67 0.34 8.51
CA VAL A 160 10.87 0.17 9.71
C VAL A 160 11.00 -1.27 10.22
N THR A 161 11.31 -1.41 11.51
CA THR A 161 11.25 -2.70 12.20
C THR A 161 9.84 -2.89 12.77
N ARG A 162 9.12 -3.90 12.29
CA ARG A 162 7.75 -4.24 12.75
C ARG A 162 7.78 -5.02 14.07
N ASP A 163 8.39 -4.44 15.08
CA ASP A 163 8.35 -4.97 16.45
C ASP A 163 6.96 -4.75 17.08
N ASN A 164 6.75 -5.30 18.28
CA ASN A 164 5.45 -5.21 18.96
C ASN A 164 5.09 -3.76 19.34
N GLY A 165 6.08 -2.89 19.60
CA GLY A 165 5.84 -1.49 19.90
C GLY A 165 5.37 -0.71 18.68
N TRP A 166 6.01 -0.96 17.53
CA TRP A 166 5.60 -0.40 16.25
C TRP A 166 4.20 -0.88 15.85
N LEU A 167 3.90 -2.17 16.03
CA LEU A 167 2.57 -2.73 15.73
C LEU A 167 1.49 -2.09 16.59
N ALA A 168 1.71 -1.94 17.91
CA ALA A 168 0.76 -1.30 18.81
C ALA A 168 0.50 0.16 18.40
N SER A 169 1.57 0.96 18.23
CA SER A 169 1.44 2.36 17.84
C SER A 169 0.79 2.53 16.46
N THR A 170 1.14 1.67 15.51
CA THR A 170 0.54 1.70 14.16
C THR A 170 -0.92 1.29 14.20
N SER A 171 -1.29 0.29 14.99
CA SER A 171 -2.69 -0.12 15.19
C SER A 171 -3.53 1.01 15.79
N ASP A 172 -3.02 1.71 16.80
CA ASP A 172 -3.71 2.86 17.40
C ASP A 172 -3.96 3.97 16.37
N ASN A 173 -2.94 4.31 15.56
CA ASN A 173 -3.07 5.29 14.48
C ASN A 173 -4.05 4.83 13.40
N LEU A 174 -3.99 3.55 12.99
CA LEU A 174 -4.92 2.98 12.02
C LEU A 174 -6.34 2.95 12.56
N CYS A 175 -6.56 2.72 13.85
CA CYS A 175 -7.89 2.74 14.47
C CYS A 175 -8.56 4.12 14.32
N ILE A 176 -7.80 5.22 14.42
CA ILE A 176 -8.30 6.57 14.14
C ILE A 176 -8.73 6.68 12.67
N LEU A 177 -7.92 6.17 11.74
CA LEU A 177 -8.24 6.20 10.30
C LEU A 177 -9.42 5.29 9.95
N VAL A 178 -9.54 4.11 10.55
CA VAL A 178 -10.71 3.22 10.39
C VAL A 178 -11.98 3.96 10.79
N LYS A 179 -11.99 4.64 11.95
CA LYS A 179 -13.13 5.46 12.37
C LYS A 179 -13.48 6.52 11.33
N GLN A 180 -12.49 7.20 10.74
CA GLN A 180 -12.73 8.16 9.65
C GLN A 180 -13.32 7.51 8.39
N VAL A 181 -12.75 6.38 7.96
CA VAL A 181 -13.24 5.61 6.80
C VAL A 181 -14.68 5.16 7.01
N THR A 182 -15.09 4.78 8.23
CA THR A 182 -16.49 4.39 8.50
C THR A 182 -17.52 5.50 8.28
N ASN A 183 -17.11 6.77 8.15
CA ASN A 183 -18.02 7.87 7.82
C ASN A 183 -18.70 7.69 6.46
N VAL A 184 -18.11 6.90 5.55
CA VAL A 184 -18.71 6.62 4.24
C VAL A 184 -19.84 5.56 4.30
N ARG A 185 -20.19 5.05 5.48
CA ARG A 185 -21.29 4.08 5.67
C ARG A 185 -22.64 4.57 5.14
N SER A 186 -22.88 5.88 5.19
CA SER A 186 -24.11 6.53 4.70
C SER A 186 -23.94 7.12 3.29
N HIS A 187 -22.90 6.74 2.56
CA HIS A 187 -22.66 7.25 1.21
C HIS A 187 -23.85 6.92 0.27
N CYS A 188 -24.17 7.86 -0.63
CA CYS A 188 -25.34 7.75 -1.52
C CYS A 188 -25.23 6.59 -2.53
N ASN A 189 -24.01 6.24 -2.92
CA ASN A 189 -23.75 5.13 -3.81
C ASN A 189 -23.49 3.83 -3.04
N TRP A 190 -24.24 2.78 -3.36
CA TRP A 190 -24.14 1.48 -2.70
C TRP A 190 -22.79 0.78 -2.88
N ARG A 191 -22.05 1.03 -3.97
CA ARG A 191 -20.74 0.40 -4.21
C ARG A 191 -19.68 0.86 -3.21
N VAL A 192 -19.77 2.12 -2.77
CA VAL A 192 -18.90 2.64 -1.70
C VAL A 192 -19.22 1.94 -0.38
N ARG A 193 -20.51 1.75 -0.08
CA ARG A 193 -20.95 1.03 1.12
C ARG A 193 -20.53 -0.44 1.09
N LEU A 194 -20.66 -1.10 -0.06
CA LEU A 194 -20.19 -2.49 -0.24
C LEU A 194 -18.68 -2.58 -0.04
N GLY A 195 -17.90 -1.69 -0.67
CA GLY A 195 -16.44 -1.66 -0.49
C GLY A 195 -16.03 -1.44 0.97
N LEU A 196 -16.80 -0.68 1.75
CA LEU A 196 -16.57 -0.53 3.19
C LEU A 196 -16.81 -1.84 3.96
N VAL A 197 -17.84 -2.61 3.60
CA VAL A 197 -18.13 -3.91 4.21
C VAL A 197 -17.05 -4.92 3.88
N GLU A 198 -16.65 -5.02 2.61
CA GLU A 198 -15.53 -5.86 2.16
C GLU A 198 -14.22 -5.48 2.86
N CYS A 199 -13.99 -4.17 3.07
CA CYS A 199 -12.87 -3.66 3.86
C CYS A 199 -12.89 -4.16 5.31
N ALA A 200 -14.04 -4.02 5.98
CA ALA A 200 -14.18 -4.49 7.35
C ALA A 200 -13.98 -6.02 7.44
N GLU A 201 -14.60 -6.78 6.55
CA GLU A 201 -14.43 -8.24 6.48
C GLU A 201 -12.95 -8.62 6.30
N HIS A 202 -12.27 -8.02 5.33
CA HIS A 202 -10.88 -8.36 5.04
C HIS A 202 -9.94 -8.04 6.21
N LEU A 203 -10.13 -6.90 6.87
CA LEU A 203 -9.33 -6.56 8.06
C LEU A 203 -9.60 -7.52 9.22
N LEU A 204 -10.87 -7.85 9.48
CA LEU A 204 -11.26 -8.77 10.56
C LEU A 204 -10.85 -10.23 10.34
N LEU A 205 -10.48 -10.60 9.10
CA LEU A 205 -10.00 -11.93 8.77
C LEU A 205 -8.47 -12.03 8.84
N HIS A 206 -7.77 -10.95 8.51
CA HIS A 206 -6.31 -10.94 8.31
C HIS A 206 -5.53 -10.20 9.40
N CYS A 207 -6.17 -9.26 10.11
CA CYS A 207 -5.54 -8.35 11.08
C CYS A 207 -6.29 -8.43 12.41
N ASN A 208 -6.09 -9.54 13.14
CA ASN A 208 -6.95 -9.95 14.26
C ASN A 208 -6.31 -9.66 15.63
N ARG A 209 -5.12 -9.06 15.65
CA ARG A 209 -4.35 -8.73 16.86
C ARG A 209 -4.51 -7.28 17.30
#